data_AF-A0A0E9Y2Y1-F1
#
_entry.id   AF-A0A0E9Y2Y1-F1
#
_cell.length_a   1.000
_cell.length_b   1.000
_cell.length_c   1.000
_cell.angle_alpha   90.00
_cell.angle_beta   90.00
_cell.angle_gamma   90.00
#
_symmetry.space_group_name_H-M   'P 1'
#
loop_
_entity.id
_entity.type
_entity.pdbx_description
1 polymer ?
#
loop_
_entity_poly.entity_id
_entity_poly.type
_entity_poly.pdbx_seq_one_letter_code
_entity_poly.pdbx_strand_id
1 'polypeptide(L)'
;RLSDMEIDVALPKFKLVGEYHLKEPLSQLGASKAFDERQADFTGITSSRDLVIHDVIHKAVVEVNEEGSEAAAATAVLIET
;
A
#
# COMPACT_ATOMS: atom_id res chain seq x y z
N ARG A 1 26.92 11.47 3.79
CA ARG A 1 27.43 10.10 3.50
C ARG A 1 27.49 9.36 4.82
N LEU A 2 26.86 8.20 4.92
CA LEU A 2 26.97 7.33 6.10
C LEU A 2 28.33 6.61 6.06
N SER A 3 28.93 6.36 7.21
CA SER A 3 30.19 5.63 7.40
C SER A 3 30.07 4.75 8.64
N ASP A 4 30.78 3.63 8.66
CA ASP A 4 30.76 2.71 9.80
C ASP A 4 31.28 3.39 11.06
N MET A 5 30.53 3.26 12.15
CA MET A 5 30.84 3.86 13.43
C MET A 5 30.21 3.03 14.54
N GLU A 6 30.95 2.85 15.63
CA GLU A 6 30.44 2.19 16.83
C GLU A 6 29.52 3.15 17.58
N ILE A 7 28.32 2.70 17.91
CA ILE A 7 27.29 3.50 18.57
C ILE A 7 26.49 2.64 19.56
N ASP A 8 26.10 3.26 20.67
CA ASP A 8 25.13 2.68 21.59
C ASP A 8 23.71 2.95 21.07
N VAL A 9 22.98 1.89 20.74
CA VAL A 9 21.60 1.96 20.23
C VAL A 9 20.63 1.47 21.29
N ALA A 10 19.71 2.36 21.70
CA ALA A 10 18.52 1.98 22.45
C ALA A 10 17.30 2.07 21.53
N LEU A 11 16.74 0.91 21.18
CA LEU A 11 15.53 0.80 20.34
C LEU A 11 14.48 -0.02 21.09
N PRO A 12 13.25 0.48 21.27
CA PRO A 12 12.20 -0.29 21.92
C PRO A 12 11.74 -1.44 21.02
N LYS A 13 11.30 -2.55 21.64
CA LYS A 13 10.47 -3.53 20.93
C LYS A 13 9.16 -2.86 20.54
N PHE A 14 8.68 -3.13 19.34
CA PHE A 14 7.39 -2.62 18.91
C PHE A 14 6.72 -3.57 17.93
N LYS A 15 5.39 -3.47 17.89
CA LYS A 15 4.56 -4.10 16.87
C LYS A 15 3.62 -3.04 16.30
N LEU A 16 3.66 -2.88 14.99
CA LEU A 16 2.77 -1.99 14.25
C LEU A 16 1.88 -2.84 13.36
N VAL A 17 0.58 -2.58 13.40
CA VAL A 17 -0.41 -3.16 12.48
C VAL A 17 -1.14 -1.98 11.85
N GLY A 18 -1.18 -1.95 10.52
CA GLY A 18 -1.79 -0.87 9.75
C GLY A 18 -2.72 -1.42 8.69
N GLU A 19 -3.83 -0.71 8.47
CA GLU A 19 -4.75 -0.88 7.36
C GLU A 19 -4.97 0.49 6.72
N TYR A 20 -4.81 0.54 5.39
CA TYR A 20 -4.80 1.78 4.62
C TYR A 20 -5.72 1.65 3.42
N HIS A 21 -6.66 2.60 3.32
CA HIS A 21 -7.45 2.83 2.11
C HIS A 21 -6.68 3.78 1.21
N LEU A 22 -6.26 3.30 0.04
CA LEU A 22 -5.30 3.99 -0.82
C LEU A 22 -5.94 4.75 -1.97
N LYS A 23 -7.27 4.73 -2.15
CA LYS A 23 -7.97 5.53 -3.17
C LYS A 23 -7.55 6.99 -3.17
N GLU A 24 -7.63 7.65 -2.02
CA GLU A 24 -7.29 9.08 -1.89
C GLU A 24 -5.78 9.35 -2.09
N PRO A 25 -4.86 8.66 -1.37
CA PRO A 25 -3.42 8.83 -1.61
C PRO A 25 -3.01 8.59 -3.07
N LEU A 26 -3.48 7.51 -3.70
CA LEU A 26 -3.15 7.20 -5.09
C LEU A 26 -3.74 8.24 -6.06
N SER A 27 -4.93 8.75 -5.76
CA SER A 27 -5.53 9.85 -6.54
C SER A 27 -4.68 11.13 -6.46
N GLN A 28 -4.18 11.48 -5.27
CA GLN A 28 -3.29 12.62 -5.07
C GLN A 28 -1.93 12.45 -5.76
N LEU A 29 -1.48 11.20 -5.92
CA LEU A 29 -0.27 10.84 -6.67
C LEU A 29 -0.49 10.76 -8.19
N GLY A 30 -1.71 11.02 -8.69
CA GLY A 30 -2.01 11.13 -10.12
C GLY A 30 -2.78 9.94 -10.72
N ALA A 31 -3.13 8.93 -9.92
CA ALA A 31 -3.87 7.74 -10.39
C ALA A 31 -5.41 7.90 -10.33
N SER A 32 -5.92 9.14 -10.25
CA SER A 32 -7.36 9.41 -10.02
C SER A 32 -8.29 8.80 -11.08
N LYS A 33 -7.87 8.73 -12.35
CA LYS A 33 -8.68 8.15 -13.44
C LYS A 33 -9.08 6.71 -13.20
N ALA A 34 -8.23 5.92 -12.53
CA ALA A 34 -8.51 4.52 -12.24
C ALA A 34 -9.72 4.31 -11.31
N PHE A 35 -10.08 5.35 -10.55
CA PHE A 35 -11.17 5.36 -9.58
C PHE A 35 -12.41 6.15 -10.04
N ASP A 36 -12.43 6.65 -11.29
CA ASP A 36 -13.49 7.46 -11.86
C ASP A 36 -14.24 6.65 -12.93
N GLU A 37 -15.53 6.38 -12.71
CA GLU A 37 -16.38 5.58 -13.60
C GLU A 37 -16.42 6.07 -15.05
N ARG A 38 -16.20 7.36 -15.29
CA ARG A 38 -16.26 7.97 -16.63
C ARG A 38 -14.89 8.02 -17.32
N GLN A 39 -13.81 7.93 -16.55
CA GLN A 39 -12.44 8.09 -17.04
C GLN A 39 -11.58 6.84 -16.92
N ALA A 40 -12.01 5.86 -16.14
CA ALA A 40 -11.34 4.58 -16.00
C ALA A 40 -11.26 3.88 -17.37
N ASP A 41 -10.06 3.45 -17.73
CA ASP A 41 -9.82 2.76 -18.98
C ASP A 41 -8.98 1.50 -18.72
N PHE A 42 -9.69 0.39 -18.54
CA PHE A 42 -9.10 -0.94 -18.37
C PHE A 42 -9.29 -1.80 -19.62
N THR A 43 -9.35 -1.21 -20.82
CA THR A 43 -9.55 -1.97 -22.06
C THR A 43 -8.44 -2.98 -22.39
N GLY A 44 -7.31 -2.91 -21.68
CA GLY A 44 -6.25 -3.91 -21.74
C GLY A 44 -6.57 -5.23 -21.02
N ILE A 45 -7.60 -5.28 -20.18
CA ILE A 45 -8.05 -6.46 -19.43
C ILE A 45 -9.30 -7.06 -20.08
N THR A 46 -10.28 -6.22 -20.40
CA THR A 46 -11.54 -6.59 -21.04
C THR A 46 -11.87 -5.61 -22.14
N SER A 47 -12.64 -6.03 -23.14
CA SER A 47 -13.11 -5.12 -24.21
C SER A 47 -14.22 -4.16 -23.76
N SER A 48 -14.83 -4.41 -22.59
CA SER A 48 -15.83 -3.55 -21.97
C SER A 48 -15.18 -2.37 -21.21
N ARG A 49 -15.92 -1.27 -21.08
CA ARG A 49 -15.53 -0.07 -20.29
C ARG A 49 -16.34 0.06 -19.00
N ASP A 50 -16.65 -1.08 -18.40
CA ASP A 50 -17.43 -1.22 -17.18
C ASP A 50 -16.55 -1.36 -15.93
N LEU A 51 -15.26 -1.72 -16.08
CA LEU A 51 -14.37 -1.83 -14.93
C LEU A 51 -13.98 -0.46 -14.35
N VAL A 52 -14.12 -0.33 -13.04
CA VAL A 52 -13.60 0.79 -12.25
C VAL A 52 -12.97 0.26 -10.96
N ILE A 53 -11.87 0.85 -10.48
CA ILE A 53 -11.37 0.52 -9.15
C ILE A 53 -12.23 1.24 -8.12
N HIS A 54 -12.89 0.47 -7.27
CA HIS A 54 -13.60 1.00 -6.13
C HIS A 54 -12.62 1.59 -5.11
N ASP A 55 -11.67 0.75 -4.68
CA ASP A 55 -10.66 1.08 -3.68
C ASP A 55 -9.43 0.14 -3.77
N VAL A 56 -8.34 0.53 -3.13
CA VAL A 56 -7.15 -0.29 -2.92
C VAL A 56 -6.85 -0.34 -1.44
N ILE A 57 -6.93 -1.53 -0.84
CA ILE A 57 -6.72 -1.72 0.60
C ILE A 57 -5.36 -2.38 0.82
N HIS A 58 -4.51 -1.77 1.64
CA HIS A 58 -3.22 -2.31 2.05
C HIS A 58 -3.22 -2.59 3.55
N LYS A 59 -2.95 -3.84 3.94
CA LYS A 59 -2.76 -4.22 5.35
C LYS A 59 -1.32 -4.67 5.56
N ALA A 60 -0.69 -4.20 6.64
CA ALA A 60 0.68 -4.53 6.96
C ALA A 60 0.88 -4.73 8.46
N VAL A 61 1.84 -5.59 8.81
CA VAL A 61 2.34 -5.79 10.16
C VAL A 61 3.86 -5.74 10.15
N VAL A 62 4.44 -5.08 11.16
CA VAL A 62 5.88 -5.08 11.44
C VAL A 62 6.06 -5.33 12.92
N GLU A 63 6.92 -6.28 13.26
CA GLU A 63 7.32 -6.61 14.62
C GLU A 63 8.85 -6.54 14.71
N VAL A 64 9.35 -5.81 15.71
CA VAL A 64 10.78 -5.67 15.99
C VAL A 64 11.05 -6.11 17.41
N ASN A 65 12.01 -7.03 17.55
CA ASN A 65 12.52 -7.54 18.81
C ASN A 65 14.04 -7.76 18.72
N GLU A 66 14.64 -8.33 19.75
CA GLU A 66 16.08 -8.56 19.84
C GLU A 66 16.60 -9.64 18.87
N GLU A 67 15.74 -10.58 18.48
CA GLU A 67 16.10 -11.63 17.51
C GLU A 67 16.09 -11.10 16.08
N GLY A 68 15.34 -10.02 15.83
CA GLY A 68 15.31 -9.35 14.53
C GLY A 68 13.98 -8.66 14.24
N SER A 69 13.57 -8.70 12.98
CA SER A 69 12.34 -8.07 12.52
C SER A 69 11.54 -9.02 11.64
N GLU A 70 10.25 -9.13 11.92
CA GLU A 70 9.29 -9.84 11.09
C GLU A 70 8.31 -8.81 10.49
N ALA A 71 8.11 -8.85 9.18
CA ALA A 71 7.20 -7.96 8.49
C ALA A 71 6.40 -8.73 7.44
N ALA A 72 5.10 -8.44 7.36
CA ALA A 72 4.21 -9.00 6.35
C ALA A 72 3.22 -7.95 5.88
N ALA A 73 2.77 -8.06 4.63
CA ALA A 73 1.75 -7.18 4.08
C ALA A 73 0.94 -7.87 2.98
N ALA A 74 -0.29 -7.40 2.78
CA ALA A 74 -1.17 -7.82 1.69
C ALA A 74 -1.90 -6.59 1.13
N THR A 75 -2.04 -6.56 -0.20
CA THR A 75 -2.74 -5.49 -0.91
C THR A 75 -3.85 -6.09 -1.77
N ALA A 76 -5.06 -5.55 -1.64
CA ALA A 76 -6.22 -5.92 -2.45
C ALA A 76 -6.66 -4.72 -3.29
N VAL A 77 -6.96 -4.97 -4.57
CA VAL A 77 -7.61 -4.02 -5.47
C VAL A 77 -9.06 -4.47 -5.63
N LEU A 78 -10.00 -3.63 -5.22
CA LEU A 78 -11.43 -3.89 -5.34
C LEU A 78 -11.94 -3.28 -6.63
N ILE A 79 -12.50 -4.11 -7.51
CA ILE A 79 -13.04 -3.70 -8.80
C ILE A 79 -14.57 -3.77 -8.76
N GLU A 80 -15.22 -2.74 -9.28
CA GLU A 80 -16.65 -2.71 -9.58
C GLU A 80 -16.85 -2.75 -11.10
N THR A 81 -18.00 -3.29 -11.51
CA THR A 81 -18.48 -3.44 -12.91
C THR A 81 -19.82 -2.76 -13.07
#